data_AF-A0A9P4IPK2-F1
#
_entry.id   AF-A0A9P4IPK2-F1
#
_cell.length_a   1.000
_cell.length_b   1.000
_cell.length_c   1.000
_cell.angle_alpha   90.00
_cell.angle_beta   90.00
_cell.angle_gamma   90.00
#
_symmetry.space_group_name_H-M   'P 1'
#
loop_
_entity.id
_entity.type
_entity.pdbx_description
1 polymer ?
#
loop_
_entity_poly.entity_id
_entity_poly.type
_entity_poly.pdbx_seq_one_letter_code
_entity_poly.pdbx_strand_id
1 'polypeptide(L)'
;MEINDPIVLRDHSPEVISHYVQWLYRGVVYNLNENQDTLSEEFDRLTELYVLGHAIKDSAFQNNIIDALIAATEKYNRYPTSLVGRVHAQLPKKSKLWLLLVDMWAFRGKESWITMERTRVASNQHSISDVVRAPAEFWQDVNMALWAVCDKEVED
;
A
#
# COMPACT_ATOMS: atom_id res chain seq x y z
N MET A 1 12.01 -33.29 18.82
CA MET A 1 11.45 -31.93 18.98
C MET A 1 12.42 -31.02 18.27
N GLU A 2 12.21 -30.81 16.97
CA GLU A 2 13.05 -29.90 16.19
C GLU A 2 12.72 -28.49 16.65
N ILE A 3 13.68 -27.83 17.29
CA ILE A 3 13.62 -26.39 17.51
C ILE A 3 13.88 -25.80 16.13
N ASN A 4 12.83 -25.37 15.43
CA ASN A 4 12.96 -24.66 14.17
C ASN A 4 13.92 -23.48 14.36
N ASP A 5 14.86 -23.34 13.44
CA ASP A 5 15.83 -22.24 13.46
C ASP A 5 15.11 -20.89 13.61
N PRO A 6 15.59 -20.00 14.49
CA PRO A 6 14.96 -18.70 14.69
C PRO A 6 14.97 -17.90 13.39
N ILE A 7 13.79 -17.43 12.97
CA ILE A 7 13.65 -16.56 11.81
C ILE A 7 14.36 -15.24 12.11
N VAL A 8 15.44 -14.96 11.38
CA VAL A 8 16.24 -13.76 11.56
C VAL A 8 15.60 -12.60 10.79
N LEU A 9 14.86 -11.75 11.49
CA LEU A 9 14.18 -10.57 10.94
C LEU A 9 15.03 -9.28 11.10
N ARG A 10 16.30 -9.31 10.69
CA ARG A 10 17.24 -8.19 10.91
C ARG A 10 16.88 -6.92 10.14
N ASP A 11 16.14 -7.04 9.05
CA ASP A 11 15.85 -5.93 8.13
C ASP A 11 14.57 -5.17 8.49
N HIS A 12 13.86 -5.58 9.55
CA HIS A 12 12.59 -4.98 9.96
C HIS A 12 12.71 -4.26 11.30
N SER A 13 11.98 -3.15 11.46
CA SER A 13 11.97 -2.42 12.72
C SER A 13 11.30 -3.26 13.83
N PRO A 14 11.74 -3.14 15.10
CA PRO A 14 11.11 -3.84 16.22
C PRO A 14 9.61 -3.55 16.36
N GLU A 15 9.17 -2.37 15.93
CA GLU A 15 7.77 -1.95 15.94
C GLU A 15 6.91 -2.75 14.97
N VAL A 16 7.37 -2.92 13.72
CA VAL A 16 6.67 -3.74 12.71
C VAL A 16 6.57 -5.20 13.15
N ILE A 17 7.62 -5.73 13.79
CA ILE A 17 7.62 -7.07 14.38
C ILE A 17 6.63 -7.17 15.54
N SER A 18 6.56 -6.15 16.40
CA SER A 18 5.60 -6.10 17.52
C SER A 18 4.15 -6.19 17.03
N HIS A 19 3.82 -5.45 15.97
CA HIS A 19 2.47 -5.49 15.37
C HIS A 19 2.15 -6.86 14.76
N TYR A 20 3.12 -7.51 14.11
CA TYR A 20 2.93 -8.87 13.63
C TYR A 20 2.68 -9.87 14.77
N VAL A 21 3.43 -9.77 15.87
CA VAL A 21 3.21 -10.60 17.06
C VAL A 21 1.81 -10.34 17.65
N GLN A 22 1.37 -9.08 17.74
CA GLN A 22 0.03 -8.76 18.20
C GLN A 22 -1.05 -9.39 17.31
N TRP A 23 -0.87 -9.35 15.98
CA TRP A 23 -1.76 -10.02 15.04
C TRP A 23 -1.80 -11.53 15.26
N LEU A 24 -0.65 -12.20 15.44
CA LEU A 24 -0.61 -13.65 15.67
C LEU A 24 -1.46 -14.08 16.89
N TYR A 25 -1.47 -13.28 17.95
CA TYR A 25 -2.22 -13.59 19.16
C TYR A 25 -3.69 -13.18 19.10
N ARG A 26 -4.06 -12.20 18.28
CA ARG A 26 -5.41 -11.58 18.30
C ARG A 26 -6.21 -11.74 17.01
N GLY A 27 -5.57 -12.10 15.92
CA GLY A 27 -6.16 -12.20 14.58
C GLY A 27 -6.55 -10.87 13.94
N VAL A 28 -6.23 -9.74 14.57
CA VAL A 28 -6.61 -8.40 14.10
C VAL A 28 -5.41 -7.48 14.16
N VAL A 29 -5.12 -6.78 13.06
CA VAL A 29 -4.18 -5.66 13.04
C VAL A 29 -4.89 -4.47 13.68
N TYR A 30 -4.47 -4.08 14.88
CA TYR A 30 -5.08 -2.96 15.60
C TYR A 30 -4.88 -1.65 14.83
N ASN A 31 -5.87 -0.75 14.95
CA ASN A 31 -5.77 0.62 14.46
C ASN A 31 -4.44 1.22 14.92
N LEU A 32 -3.53 1.47 13.98
CA LEU A 32 -2.25 2.11 14.25
C LEU A 32 -2.45 3.56 14.76
N ASN A 33 -3.65 4.12 14.57
CA ASN A 33 -4.03 5.49 14.90
C ASN A 33 -4.42 5.78 16.37
N GLU A 34 -4.20 4.88 17.33
CA GLU A 34 -4.43 5.25 18.74
C GLU A 34 -3.54 6.44 19.19
N ASN A 35 -2.46 6.74 18.46
CA ASN A 35 -1.46 7.76 18.81
C ASN A 35 -1.51 9.08 17.99
N GLN A 36 -2.64 9.44 17.37
CA GLN A 36 -2.78 10.67 16.54
C GLN A 36 -1.92 10.66 15.26
N ASP A 37 -1.59 9.49 14.73
CA ASP A 37 -0.83 9.38 13.50
C ASP A 37 -1.60 9.95 12.30
N THR A 38 -0.86 10.58 11.38
CA THR A 38 -1.45 11.06 10.14
C THR A 38 -1.83 9.86 9.26
N LEU A 39 -2.88 10.00 8.46
CA LEU A 39 -3.31 8.94 7.53
C LEU A 39 -2.18 8.43 6.61
N SER A 40 -1.24 9.32 6.25
CA SER A 40 -0.07 8.93 5.45
C SER A 40 0.82 7.94 6.22
N GLU A 41 1.04 8.17 7.51
CA GLU A 41 1.85 7.30 8.36
C GLU A 41 1.16 5.97 8.65
N GLU A 42 -0.18 5.95 8.70
CA GLU A 42 -0.97 4.72 8.78
C GLU A 42 -0.79 3.86 7.52
N PHE A 43 -0.89 4.46 6.33
CA PHE A 43 -0.66 3.78 5.06
C PHE A 43 0.79 3.30 4.89
N ASP A 44 1.78 4.09 5.32
CA ASP A 44 3.18 3.69 5.31
C ASP A 44 3.43 2.48 6.21
N ARG A 45 2.89 2.49 7.44
CA ARG A 45 3.03 1.36 8.38
C ARG A 45 2.32 0.10 7.88
N LEU A 46 1.12 0.21 7.34
CA LEU A 46 0.43 -0.94 6.75
C LEU A 46 1.24 -1.52 5.58
N THR A 47 1.90 -0.68 4.78
CA THR A 47 2.79 -1.14 3.72
C THR A 47 4.00 -1.89 4.27
N GLU A 48 4.64 -1.38 5.32
CA GLU A 48 5.77 -2.05 5.98
C GLU A 48 5.36 -3.41 6.58
N LEU A 49 4.17 -3.50 7.18
CA LEU A 49 3.62 -4.76 7.67
C LEU A 49 3.35 -5.75 6.53
N TYR A 50 2.85 -5.29 5.39
CA TYR A 50 2.70 -6.14 4.21
C TYR A 50 4.05 -6.68 3.72
N VAL A 51 5.08 -5.83 3.67
CA VAL A 51 6.44 -6.24 3.28
C VAL A 51 6.99 -7.29 4.26
N LEU A 52 6.81 -7.10 5.57
CA LEU A 52 7.15 -8.12 6.56
C LEU A 52 6.42 -9.43 6.27
N GLY A 53 5.10 -9.37 6.06
CA GLY A 53 4.28 -10.53 5.68
C GLY A 53 4.80 -11.25 4.42
N HIS A 54 5.34 -10.49 3.47
CA HIS A 54 6.00 -11.06 2.28
C HIS A 54 7.31 -11.75 2.61
N ALA A 55 8.17 -11.14 3.42
CA ALA A 55 9.44 -11.74 3.83
C ALA A 55 9.25 -13.07 4.56
N ILE A 56 8.25 -13.15 5.45
CA ILE A 56 7.93 -14.35 6.23
C ILE A 56 6.98 -15.32 5.50
N LYS A 57 6.51 -14.96 4.29
CA LYS A 57 5.57 -15.74 3.46
C LYS A 57 4.23 -16.04 4.14
N ASP A 58 3.75 -15.15 5.00
CA ASP A 58 2.43 -15.29 5.64
C ASP A 58 1.35 -14.62 4.79
N SER A 59 0.67 -15.43 3.98
CA SER A 59 -0.42 -14.97 3.12
C SER A 59 -1.68 -14.56 3.86
N ALA A 60 -1.94 -15.11 5.05
CA ALA A 60 -3.11 -14.75 5.85
C ALA A 60 -2.92 -13.36 6.47
N PHE A 61 -1.71 -13.09 6.97
CA PHE A 61 -1.33 -11.77 7.44
C PHE A 61 -1.39 -10.73 6.32
N GLN A 62 -0.82 -11.04 5.15
CA GLN A 62 -0.89 -10.15 3.98
C GLN A 62 -2.33 -9.80 3.59
N ASN A 63 -3.23 -10.77 3.56
CA ASN A 63 -4.64 -10.50 3.24
C ASN A 63 -5.27 -9.60 4.29
N ASN A 64 -5.00 -9.83 5.58
CA ASN A 64 -5.54 -8.99 6.65
C ASN A 64 -5.04 -7.54 6.56
N ILE A 65 -3.79 -7.33 6.14
CA ILE A 65 -3.23 -6.00 5.90
C ILE A 65 -3.88 -5.32 4.69
N ILE A 66 -4.18 -6.07 3.63
CA ILE A 66 -4.95 -5.57 2.47
C ILE A 66 -6.35 -5.14 2.91
N ASP A 67 -7.03 -5.96 3.72
CA ASP A 67 -8.35 -5.62 4.27
C ASP A 67 -8.28 -4.35 5.13
N ALA A 68 -7.24 -4.22 5.96
CA ALA A 68 -7.01 -3.02 6.77
C ALA A 68 -6.75 -1.78 5.91
N LEU A 69 -5.98 -1.90 4.82
CA LEU A 69 -5.76 -0.81 3.86
C LEU A 69 -7.08 -0.36 3.21
N ILE A 70 -7.89 -1.30 2.74
CA ILE A 70 -9.20 -1.01 2.15
C ILE A 70 -10.10 -0.31 3.17
N ALA A 71 -10.22 -0.86 4.39
CA ALA A 71 -11.01 -0.27 5.46
C ALA A 71 -10.55 1.16 5.81
N ALA A 72 -9.24 1.43 5.84
CA ALA A 72 -8.71 2.77 6.04
C ALA A 72 -9.09 3.70 4.89
N THR A 73 -8.97 3.26 3.63
CA THR A 73 -9.37 4.08 2.49
C THR A 73 -10.86 4.43 2.49
N GLU A 74 -11.72 3.48 2.86
CA GLU A 74 -13.18 3.69 2.98
C GLU A 74 -13.51 4.64 4.14
N LYS A 75 -12.91 4.42 5.31
CA LYS A 75 -13.15 5.22 6.52
C LYS A 75 -12.83 6.69 6.34
N TYR A 76 -11.70 7.00 5.70
CA TYR A 76 -11.25 8.38 5.53
C TYR A 76 -11.55 8.97 4.16
N ASN A 77 -12.12 8.18 3.25
CA ASN A 77 -12.37 8.54 1.84
C ASN A 77 -11.12 9.16 1.18
N ARG A 78 -9.97 8.55 1.43
CA ARG A 78 -8.65 8.99 0.97
C ARG A 78 -7.85 7.77 0.53
N TYR A 79 -7.07 7.95 -0.52
CA TYR A 79 -6.33 6.86 -1.15
C TYR A 79 -4.82 7.10 -1.01
N PRO A 80 -4.01 6.04 -0.93
CA PRO A 80 -2.57 6.16 -0.92
C PRO A 80 -2.05 6.64 -2.29
N THR A 81 -1.37 7.78 -2.30
CA THR A 81 -0.82 8.39 -3.53
C THR A 81 0.70 8.50 -3.54
N SER A 82 1.40 7.90 -2.58
CA SER A 82 2.87 8.00 -2.44
C SER A 82 3.56 6.68 -2.12
N LEU A 83 2.83 5.56 -2.25
CA LEU A 83 3.30 4.24 -1.82
C LEU A 83 3.94 3.43 -2.94
N VAL A 84 3.59 3.68 -4.19
CA VAL A 84 3.96 2.82 -5.32
C VAL A 84 5.47 2.74 -5.48
N GLY A 85 6.18 3.87 -5.37
CA GLY A 85 7.64 3.87 -5.47
C GLY A 85 8.31 2.96 -4.42
N ARG A 86 7.76 2.94 -3.19
CA ARG A 86 8.25 2.10 -2.10
C ARG A 86 7.92 0.62 -2.35
N VAL A 87 6.68 0.33 -2.75
CA VAL A 87 6.22 -1.03 -3.08
C VAL A 87 7.06 -1.63 -4.21
N HIS A 88 7.38 -0.85 -5.25
CA HIS A 88 8.23 -1.30 -6.36
C HIS A 88 9.63 -1.72 -5.90
N ALA A 89 10.20 -1.02 -4.92
CA ALA A 89 11.56 -1.28 -4.45
C ALA A 89 11.66 -2.53 -3.55
N GLN A 90 10.58 -2.88 -2.84
CA GLN A 90 10.60 -3.91 -1.80
C GLN A 90 9.84 -5.18 -2.16
N LEU A 91 8.95 -5.13 -3.15
CA LEU A 91 8.09 -6.25 -3.52
C LEU A 91 8.26 -6.61 -5.00
N PRO A 92 8.09 -7.88 -5.36
CA PRO A 92 8.05 -8.27 -6.76
C PRO A 92 6.91 -7.55 -7.48
N LYS A 93 7.13 -7.28 -8.77
CA LYS A 93 6.11 -6.76 -9.68
C LYS A 93 4.86 -7.65 -9.62
N LYS A 94 3.67 -7.06 -9.62
CA LYS A 94 2.37 -7.75 -9.53
C LYS A 94 2.09 -8.49 -8.21
N SER A 95 2.71 -8.07 -7.10
CA SER A 95 2.25 -8.47 -5.77
C SER A 95 0.78 -8.04 -5.54
N LYS A 96 0.06 -8.68 -4.62
CA LYS A 96 -1.34 -8.29 -4.35
C LYS A 96 -1.47 -6.81 -3.94
N LEU A 97 -0.52 -6.30 -3.17
CA LEU A 97 -0.46 -4.88 -2.82
C LEU A 97 -0.25 -3.98 -4.04
N TRP A 98 0.61 -4.37 -4.99
CA TRP A 98 0.77 -3.65 -6.25
C TRP A 98 -0.55 -3.56 -7.02
N LEU A 99 -1.24 -4.70 -7.17
CA LEU A 99 -2.51 -4.76 -7.89
C LEU A 99 -3.60 -3.92 -7.20
N LEU A 100 -3.66 -3.94 -5.86
CA LEU A 100 -4.57 -3.08 -5.11
C LEU A 100 -4.30 -1.59 -5.37
N LEU A 101 -3.04 -1.16 -5.37
CA LEU A 101 -2.69 0.23 -5.65
C LEU A 101 -3.09 0.62 -7.08
N VAL A 102 -2.86 -0.26 -8.06
CA VAL A 102 -3.31 -0.06 -9.45
C VAL A 102 -4.83 0.12 -9.49
N ASP A 103 -5.59 -0.76 -8.83
CA ASP A 103 -7.06 -0.70 -8.79
C ASP A 103 -7.55 0.58 -8.13
N MET A 104 -6.94 1.01 -7.02
CA MET A 104 -7.29 2.27 -6.35
C MET A 104 -7.07 3.49 -7.25
N TRP A 105 -5.96 3.52 -7.99
CA TRP A 105 -5.66 4.58 -8.94
C TRP A 105 -6.60 4.56 -10.14
N ALA A 106 -6.93 3.38 -10.69
CA ALA A 106 -7.87 3.27 -11.80
C ALA A 106 -9.31 3.63 -11.38
N PHE A 107 -9.75 3.24 -10.18
CA PHE A 107 -11.12 3.46 -9.73
C PHE A 107 -11.41 4.91 -9.31
N ARG A 108 -10.43 5.60 -8.70
CA ARG A 108 -10.66 6.92 -8.06
C ARG A 108 -9.62 7.97 -8.41
N GLY A 109 -8.67 7.67 -9.29
CA GLY A 109 -7.73 8.65 -9.81
C GLY A 109 -8.46 9.85 -10.39
N LYS A 110 -8.18 11.05 -9.86
CA LYS A 110 -8.75 12.31 -10.37
C LYS A 110 -7.69 13.12 -11.08
N GLU A 111 -8.08 13.83 -12.13
CA GLU A 111 -7.22 14.81 -12.80
C GLU A 111 -6.66 15.85 -11.80
N SER A 112 -7.45 16.21 -10.78
CA SER A 112 -7.00 17.12 -9.72
C SER A 112 -5.80 16.58 -8.94
N TRP A 113 -5.63 15.27 -8.80
CA TRP A 113 -4.47 14.67 -8.13
C TRP A 113 -3.18 14.89 -8.94
N ILE A 114 -3.28 14.80 -10.26
CA ILE A 114 -2.17 15.05 -11.19
C ILE A 114 -1.87 16.56 -11.25
N THR A 115 -2.90 17.40 -11.33
CA THR A 115 -2.75 18.86 -11.43
C THR A 115 -2.16 19.46 -10.16
N MET A 116 -2.65 19.04 -8.98
CA MET A 116 -2.09 19.47 -7.69
C MET A 116 -0.62 19.12 -7.58
N GLU A 117 -0.22 17.95 -8.08
CA GLU A 117 1.17 17.52 -8.01
C GLU A 117 2.07 18.33 -8.95
N ARG A 118 1.60 18.61 -10.17
CA ARG A 118 2.31 19.49 -11.11
C ARG A 118 2.55 20.87 -10.52
N THR A 119 1.56 21.42 -9.79
CA THR A 119 1.71 22.71 -9.09
C THR A 119 2.72 22.63 -7.94
N ARG A 120 2.77 21.53 -7.18
CA ARG A 120 3.74 21.31 -6.09
C ARG A 120 5.18 21.20 -6.59
N VAL A 121 5.40 20.46 -7.68
CA VAL A 121 6.72 20.37 -8.32
C VAL A 121 7.18 21.72 -8.84
N ALA A 122 6.28 22.49 -9.48
CA ALA A 122 6.59 23.83 -9.99
C ALA A 122 6.96 24.85 -8.88
N SER A 123 6.60 24.56 -7.62
CA SER A 123 6.90 25.38 -6.45
C SER A 123 8.11 24.88 -5.65
N ASN A 124 8.93 24.00 -6.23
CA ASN A 124 10.13 23.40 -5.60
C ASN A 124 9.86 22.67 -4.27
N GLN A 125 8.62 22.25 -4.01
CA GLN A 125 8.34 21.38 -2.87
C GLN A 125 8.74 19.95 -3.22
N HIS A 126 9.37 19.25 -2.27
CA HIS A 126 9.76 17.86 -2.45
C HIS A 126 8.50 17.00 -2.60
N SER A 127 8.24 16.56 -3.83
CA SER A 127 7.10 15.69 -4.13
C SER A 127 7.42 14.26 -3.72
N ILE A 128 6.62 13.73 -2.82
CA ILE A 128 6.63 12.30 -2.48
C ILE A 128 5.57 11.51 -3.26
N SER A 129 4.86 12.15 -4.21
CA SER A 129 3.71 11.57 -4.91
C SER A 129 4.12 10.59 -6.00
N ASP A 130 3.31 9.55 -6.14
CA ASP A 130 3.43 8.50 -7.14
C ASP A 130 3.28 9.06 -8.56
N VAL A 131 2.56 10.18 -8.76
CA VAL A 131 2.49 10.88 -10.07
C VAL A 131 3.88 11.15 -10.66
N VAL A 132 4.86 11.41 -9.80
CA VAL A 132 6.25 11.68 -10.20
C VAL A 132 7.16 10.48 -9.97
N ARG A 133 6.91 9.70 -8.91
CA ARG A 133 7.85 8.67 -8.43
C ARG A 133 7.50 7.24 -8.82
N ALA A 134 6.26 6.98 -9.25
CA ALA A 134 5.88 5.65 -9.69
C ALA A 134 6.61 5.28 -11.00
N PRO A 135 7.08 4.03 -11.13
CA PRO A 135 7.74 3.56 -12.34
C PRO A 135 6.77 3.53 -13.52
N ALA A 136 7.29 3.61 -14.75
CA ALA A 136 6.45 3.68 -15.95
C ALA A 136 5.51 2.47 -16.10
N GLU A 137 5.95 1.29 -15.67
CA GLU A 137 5.16 0.06 -15.70
C GLU A 137 3.91 0.16 -14.82
N PHE A 138 3.96 0.92 -13.72
CA PHE A 138 2.77 1.14 -12.90
C PHE A 138 1.69 1.88 -13.69
N TRP A 139 2.05 2.93 -14.42
CA TRP A 139 1.10 3.69 -15.24
C TRP A 139 0.56 2.89 -16.43
N GLN A 140 1.35 1.95 -16.95
CA GLN A 140 0.86 1.00 -17.96
C GLN A 140 -0.23 0.08 -17.37
N ASP A 141 0.00 -0.46 -16.17
CA ASP A 141 -0.98 -1.29 -15.49
C ASP A 141 -2.26 -0.50 -15.14
N VAL A 142 -2.12 0.75 -14.65
CA VAL A 142 -3.27 1.64 -14.38
C VAL A 142 -4.07 1.94 -15.64
N ASN A 143 -3.40 2.26 -16.76
CA ASN A 143 -4.09 2.50 -18.02
C ASN A 143 -4.86 1.25 -18.45
N MET A 144 -4.24 0.07 -18.40
CA MET A 144 -4.91 -1.19 -18.73
C MET A 144 -6.13 -1.46 -17.84
N ALA A 145 -6.02 -1.19 -16.54
CA ALA A 145 -7.15 -1.30 -15.62
C ALA A 145 -8.28 -0.29 -15.94
N LEU A 146 -7.94 0.95 -16.32
CA LEU A 146 -8.92 1.95 -16.74
C LEU A 146 -9.71 1.50 -17.98
N TRP A 147 -9.02 0.96 -19.00
CA TRP A 147 -9.70 0.41 -20.19
C TRP A 147 -10.70 -0.67 -19.82
N ALA A 148 -10.32 -1.59 -18.92
CA ALA A 148 -11.20 -2.67 -18.46
C ALA A 148 -12.42 -2.19 -17.64
N VAL A 149 -12.34 -1.00 -17.02
CA VAL A 149 -13.49 -0.37 -16.35
C VAL A 149 -14.40 0.31 -17.37
N CYS A 150 -13.84 1.08 -18.30
CA CYS A 150 -14.61 1.76 -19.36
C CYS A 150 -15.42 0.77 -20.22
N ASP A 151 -14.84 -0.38 -20.56
CA ASP A 151 -15.55 -1.39 -21.36
C ASP A 151 -16.78 -1.96 -20.63
N LYS A 152 -16.77 -1.98 -19.28
CA LYS A 152 -17.90 -2.47 -18.48
C LYS A 152 -19.03 -1.44 -18.34
N GLU A 153 -18.73 -0.14 -18.38
CA GLU A 153 -19.76 0.90 -18.31
C GLU A 153 -20.55 1.07 -19.62
N VAL A 154 -20.11 0.43 -20.71
CA VAL A 154 -20.80 0.47 -22.03
C VAL A 154 -21.81 -0.68 -22.20
N GLU A 155 -21.78 -1.70 -21.33
CA GLU A 155 -22.68 -2.86 -21.39
C GLU A 155 -23.86 -2.80 -20.40
N ASP A 156 -23.92 -1.81 -19.51
CA ASP A 156 -25.04 -1.55 -18.56
C ASP A 156 -25.94 -0.38 -19.00
#